data_AF-A0AAV3XN27-F1
#
_entry.id   AF-A0AAV3XN27-F1
#
_cell.length_a   1.000
_cell.length_b   1.000
_cell.length_c   1.000
_cell.angle_alpha   90.00
_cell.angle_beta   90.00
_cell.angle_gamma   90.00
#
_symmetry.space_group_name_H-M   'P 1'
#
loop_
_entity.id
_entity.type
_entity.pdbx_description
1 polymer ?
#
loop_
_entity_poly.entity_id
_entity_poly.type
_entity_poly.pdbx_seq_one_letter_code
_entity_poly.pdbx_strand_id
1 'polypeptide(L)'
;MRRLLIAIALAISTAVLCLAAGKLGAIPANLPPLQQHPVPSTLVQWQDSTNSGDYFSAVKPTQVGYLVWSQFPVKIYVEPAISSSEPNATKSSEAEPLGSRSQAEPGNELGRLRLRSPKVNVPLASDASQAWVDAVLQAVREWGVYLPLQVVDELEEGDIVVWRSRPPLQVSFNRNTGQFQISRARAAEARYELYIRPSGILSHRFTINLNPNAAPQSILASARHELGHALGIWGHSQLETDALYFSQVRNPPLISPRDINTLKRIYQQPTRLGWRLPE
;
A
#
# COMPACT_ATOMS: atom_id res chain seq x y z
N MET A 1 -42.46 -19.57 6.67
CA MET A 1 -41.57 -19.53 7.86
C MET A 1 -40.08 -19.61 7.52
N ARG A 2 -39.58 -20.58 6.74
CA ARG A 2 -38.15 -20.68 6.35
C ARG A 2 -37.56 -19.44 5.66
N ARG A 3 -38.32 -18.78 4.77
CA ARG A 3 -37.88 -17.54 4.08
C ARG A 3 -37.83 -16.31 5.00
N LEU A 4 -38.59 -16.31 6.09
CA LEU A 4 -38.62 -15.22 7.08
C LEU A 4 -37.41 -15.32 8.03
N LEU A 5 -37.00 -16.54 8.39
CA LEU A 5 -35.83 -16.79 9.25
C LEU A 5 -34.50 -16.44 8.55
N ILE A 6 -34.40 -16.67 7.23
CA ILE A 6 -33.20 -16.31 6.44
C ILE A 6 -33.06 -14.78 6.33
N ALA A 7 -34.17 -14.04 6.17
CA ALA A 7 -34.15 -12.58 6.10
C ALA A 7 -33.72 -11.93 7.43
N ILE A 8 -34.13 -12.49 8.57
CA ILE A 8 -33.76 -12.00 9.90
C ILE A 8 -32.28 -12.30 10.20
N ALA A 9 -31.78 -13.49 9.87
CA ALA A 9 -30.36 -13.83 10.02
C ALA A 9 -29.44 -12.95 9.15
N LEU A 10 -29.88 -12.61 7.94
CA LEU A 10 -29.12 -11.72 7.04
C LEU A 10 -29.10 -10.28 7.57
N ALA A 11 -30.21 -9.78 8.12
CA ALA A 11 -30.30 -8.44 8.71
C ALA A 11 -29.49 -8.28 10.00
N ILE A 12 -29.38 -9.34 10.82
CA ILE A 12 -28.53 -9.33 12.02
C ILE A 12 -27.04 -9.36 11.61
N SER A 13 -26.67 -10.07 10.56
CA SER A 13 -25.29 -10.09 10.04
C SER A 13 -24.86 -8.72 9.49
N THR A 14 -25.71 -8.02 8.75
CA THR A 14 -25.41 -6.63 8.31
C THR A 14 -25.41 -5.63 9.47
N ALA A 15 -26.28 -5.79 10.48
CA ALA A 15 -26.27 -4.92 11.65
C ALA A 15 -25.01 -5.12 12.52
N VAL A 16 -24.54 -6.36 12.68
CA VAL A 16 -23.29 -6.67 13.40
C VAL A 16 -22.06 -6.21 12.61
N LEU A 17 -22.07 -6.29 11.28
CA LEU A 17 -20.97 -5.79 10.44
C LEU A 17 -20.93 -4.23 10.42
N CYS A 18 -22.08 -3.56 10.46
CA CYS A 18 -22.15 -2.10 10.61
C CYS A 18 -21.72 -1.61 12.00
N LEU A 19 -21.94 -2.40 13.06
CA LEU A 19 -21.48 -2.05 14.41
C LEU A 19 -19.96 -2.24 14.59
N ALA A 20 -19.32 -3.12 13.82
CA ALA A 20 -17.86 -3.29 13.82
C ALA A 20 -17.12 -2.20 13.02
N ALA A 21 -17.76 -1.60 12.01
CA ALA A 21 -17.18 -0.51 11.22
C ALA A 21 -17.21 0.87 11.94
N GLY A 22 -17.97 1.00 13.03
CA GLY A 22 -18.18 2.27 13.74
C GLY A 22 -17.10 2.68 14.75
N LYS A 23 -15.97 1.97 14.83
CA LYS A 23 -14.85 2.31 15.74
C LYS A 23 -13.59 2.84 15.05
N LEU A 24 -13.69 3.34 13.83
CA LEU A 24 -12.72 4.33 13.36
C LEU A 24 -13.16 5.68 13.91
N GLY A 25 -12.62 6.05 15.07
CA GLY A 25 -12.95 7.31 15.75
C GLY A 25 -12.84 8.48 14.78
N ALA A 26 -13.96 9.18 14.57
CA ALA A 26 -13.98 10.39 13.78
C ALA A 26 -12.98 11.39 14.37
N ILE A 27 -12.22 12.06 13.51
CA ILE A 27 -11.29 13.11 13.96
C ILE A 27 -12.12 14.23 14.59
N PRO A 28 -11.80 14.65 15.83
CA PRO A 28 -12.57 15.70 16.51
C PRO A 28 -12.49 17.02 15.74
N ALA A 29 -13.58 17.78 15.77
CA ALA A 29 -13.68 19.07 15.06
C ALA A 29 -12.70 20.13 15.60
N ASN A 30 -12.28 20.00 16.87
CA ASN A 30 -11.30 20.88 17.49
C ASN A 30 -9.99 20.11 17.71
N LEU A 31 -9.00 20.37 16.86
CA LEU A 31 -7.71 19.69 16.90
C LEU A 31 -6.73 20.44 17.83
N PRO A 32 -5.87 19.73 18.59
CA PRO A 32 -4.88 20.37 19.45
C PRO A 32 -3.90 21.24 18.66
N PRO A 33 -3.12 22.13 19.29
CA PRO A 33 -2.04 22.84 18.62
C PRO A 33 -1.03 21.88 17.95
N LEU A 34 -0.40 22.34 16.88
CA LEU A 34 0.68 21.59 16.20
C LEU A 34 1.91 21.52 17.11
N GLN A 35 2.61 20.38 17.11
CA GLN A 35 3.80 20.13 17.94
C GLN A 35 4.95 19.56 17.09
N GLN A 36 6.19 19.88 17.43
CA GLN A 36 7.38 19.41 16.69
C GLN A 36 7.90 18.09 17.24
N HIS A 37 8.27 17.17 16.34
CA HIS A 37 9.05 15.98 16.68
C HIS A 37 10.55 16.25 16.56
N PRO A 38 11.41 15.51 17.27
CA PRO A 38 12.83 15.45 16.95
C PRO A 38 13.03 15.01 15.50
N VAL A 39 13.91 15.71 14.78
CA VAL A 39 14.28 15.34 13.40
C VAL A 39 15.06 14.01 13.44
N PRO A 40 14.74 13.04 12.55
CA PRO A 40 15.49 11.77 12.47
C PRO A 40 16.99 12.00 12.33
N SER A 41 17.80 11.22 13.05
CA SER A 41 19.26 11.38 13.08
C SER A 41 19.91 11.30 11.70
N THR A 42 19.40 10.44 10.82
CA THR A 42 19.81 10.33 9.41
C THR A 42 19.64 11.65 8.65
N LEU A 43 18.51 12.35 8.84
CA LEU A 43 18.26 13.66 8.24
C LEU A 43 19.04 14.79 8.92
N VAL A 44 19.33 14.68 10.22
CA VAL A 44 20.23 15.62 10.91
C VAL A 44 21.63 15.54 10.32
N GLN A 45 22.15 14.32 10.13
CA GLN A 45 23.49 14.05 9.58
C GLN A 45 23.61 14.38 8.08
N TRP A 46 22.51 14.37 7.34
CA TRP A 46 22.49 14.77 5.94
C TRP A 46 23.04 16.19 5.73
N GLN A 47 23.99 16.29 4.80
CA GLN A 47 24.61 17.53 4.34
C GLN A 47 24.58 17.57 2.82
N ASP A 48 24.11 18.68 2.28
CA ASP A 48 24.11 18.94 0.84
C ASP A 48 25.40 19.66 0.46
N SER A 49 26.37 18.91 -0.09
CA SER A 49 27.67 19.44 -0.52
C SER A 49 27.59 20.29 -1.79
N THR A 50 26.48 20.25 -2.52
CA THR A 50 26.29 20.93 -3.80
C THR A 50 25.39 22.17 -3.69
N ASN A 51 24.91 22.51 -2.49
CA ASN A 51 24.02 23.64 -2.23
C ASN A 51 22.83 23.71 -3.22
N SER A 52 22.16 22.58 -3.36
CA SER A 52 21.13 22.28 -4.36
C SER A 52 19.81 23.00 -4.08
N GLY A 53 19.62 23.52 -2.86
CA GLY A 53 18.37 24.12 -2.40
C GLY A 53 17.29 23.09 -2.12
N ASP A 54 16.06 23.55 -1.94
CA ASP A 54 14.89 22.70 -1.69
C ASP A 54 13.69 23.16 -2.55
N TYR A 55 12.55 22.49 -2.42
CA TYR A 55 11.26 22.93 -2.97
C TYR A 55 10.17 22.84 -1.90
N PHE A 56 10.52 23.08 -0.63
CA PHE A 56 9.60 22.99 0.50
C PHE A 56 8.39 23.92 0.36
N SER A 57 8.55 25.08 -0.29
CA SER A 57 7.45 26.01 -0.59
C SER A 57 6.37 25.42 -1.49
N ALA A 58 6.66 24.34 -2.23
CA ALA A 58 5.69 23.61 -3.03
C ALA A 58 4.88 22.57 -2.21
N VAL A 59 5.29 22.29 -0.97
CA VAL A 59 4.63 21.33 -0.07
C VAL A 59 3.70 22.09 0.88
N LYS A 60 2.40 21.86 0.71
CA LYS A 60 1.36 22.53 1.51
C LYS A 60 1.03 21.70 2.75
N PRO A 61 0.80 22.34 3.91
CA PRO A 61 0.34 21.62 5.09
C PRO A 61 -1.08 21.07 4.88
N THR A 62 -1.38 20.00 5.61
CA THR A 62 -2.71 19.38 5.69
C THR A 62 -3.44 19.87 6.95
N GLN A 63 -4.66 19.37 7.19
CA GLN A 63 -5.39 19.62 8.44
C GLN A 63 -4.63 19.15 9.70
N VAL A 64 -3.65 18.26 9.58
CA VAL A 64 -2.81 17.80 10.70
C VAL A 64 -1.42 18.45 10.73
N GLY A 65 -1.17 19.44 9.87
CA GLY A 65 0.16 19.97 9.62
C GLY A 65 0.87 19.19 8.52
N TYR A 66 2.18 19.00 8.64
CA TYR A 66 2.95 18.20 7.69
C TYR A 66 2.87 16.70 8.02
N LEU A 67 2.90 15.87 6.96
CA LEU A 67 2.88 14.42 7.09
C LEU A 67 4.29 13.95 7.45
N VAL A 68 4.49 13.57 8.71
CA VAL A 68 5.77 13.09 9.22
C VAL A 68 5.57 11.82 10.02
N TRP A 69 6.53 10.92 9.93
CA TRP A 69 6.62 9.75 10.80
C TRP A 69 7.37 10.13 12.09
N SER A 70 6.80 9.76 13.24
CA SER A 70 7.41 10.00 14.55
C SER A 70 7.89 8.72 15.24
N GLN A 71 7.53 7.57 14.68
CA GLN A 71 7.96 6.25 15.13
C GLN A 71 8.77 5.61 14.02
N PHE A 72 9.95 5.11 14.38
CA PHE A 72 10.91 4.48 13.48
C PHE A 72 11.32 3.10 14.01
N PRO A 73 11.64 2.14 13.11
CA PRO A 73 11.58 2.25 11.65
C PRO A 73 10.14 2.34 11.13
N VAL A 74 9.95 3.03 10.00
CA VAL A 74 8.66 3.00 9.28
C VAL A 74 8.52 1.63 8.64
N LYS A 75 7.44 0.92 8.99
CA LYS A 75 7.21 -0.44 8.50
C LYS A 75 6.54 -0.41 7.13
N ILE A 76 7.11 -1.16 6.18
CA ILE A 76 6.64 -1.20 4.80
C ILE A 76 6.27 -2.64 4.45
N TYR A 77 5.00 -2.86 4.14
CA TYR A 77 4.54 -4.10 3.52
C TYR A 77 4.58 -3.95 2.00
N VAL A 78 5.14 -4.95 1.31
CA VAL A 78 5.16 -5.03 -0.16
C VAL A 78 4.45 -6.31 -0.57
N GLU A 79 3.43 -6.20 -1.42
CA GLU A 79 2.69 -7.37 -1.88
C GLU A 79 3.63 -8.40 -2.57
N PRO A 80 3.67 -9.66 -2.10
CA PRO A 80 4.60 -10.65 -2.59
C PRO A 80 4.33 -11.03 -4.05
N ALA A 81 5.35 -11.60 -4.70
CA ALA A 81 5.28 -12.03 -6.10
C ALA A 81 4.27 -13.17 -6.34
N ILE A 82 3.97 -13.94 -5.28
CA ILE A 82 3.03 -15.06 -5.27
C ILE A 82 1.78 -14.57 -4.54
N SER A 83 0.61 -14.53 -5.20
CA SER A 83 -0.63 -14.24 -4.47
C SER A 83 -0.88 -15.36 -3.47
N SER A 84 -1.11 -15.02 -2.20
CA SER A 84 -1.75 -15.94 -1.25
C SER A 84 -3.01 -16.47 -1.91
N SER A 85 -3.04 -17.77 -2.21
CA SER A 85 -4.16 -18.45 -2.84
C SER A 85 -5.48 -18.10 -2.15
N GLU A 86 -6.52 -17.77 -2.93
CA GLU A 86 -7.90 -17.79 -2.44
C GLU A 86 -8.19 -19.11 -1.69
N PRO A 87 -8.96 -19.08 -0.59
CA PRO A 87 -9.35 -20.31 0.10
C PRO A 87 -10.17 -21.15 -0.87
N ASN A 88 -9.63 -22.33 -1.18
CA ASN A 88 -10.26 -23.33 -2.05
C ASN A 88 -11.63 -23.68 -1.45
N ALA A 89 -12.70 -23.11 -2.02
CA ALA A 89 -14.06 -23.47 -1.69
C ALA A 89 -14.31 -24.90 -2.20
N THR A 90 -14.03 -25.88 -1.34
CA THR A 90 -14.47 -27.26 -1.52
C THR A 90 -16.00 -27.26 -1.57
N LYS A 91 -16.57 -27.17 -2.78
CA LYS A 91 -17.93 -27.62 -3.03
C LYS A 91 -17.93 -29.14 -2.94
N SER A 92 -18.32 -29.64 -1.78
CA SER A 92 -18.97 -30.93 -1.66
C SER A 92 -20.21 -30.95 -2.55
N SER A 93 -20.23 -31.82 -3.54
CA SER A 93 -21.48 -32.29 -4.13
C SER A 93 -21.23 -33.69 -4.67
N GLU A 94 -21.61 -34.67 -3.86
CA GLU A 94 -22.02 -35.99 -4.32
C GLU A 94 -23.01 -35.85 -5.48
N ALA A 95 -22.81 -36.67 -6.51
CA ALA A 95 -23.87 -37.32 -7.28
C ALA A 95 -23.23 -38.27 -8.33
N GLU A 96 -23.20 -39.56 -7.99
CA GLU A 96 -23.26 -40.66 -8.97
C GLU A 96 -24.55 -40.54 -9.80
N PRO A 97 -24.57 -40.95 -11.08
CA PRO A 97 -25.08 -42.31 -11.33
C PRO A 97 -24.46 -43.08 -12.52
N LEU A 98 -24.19 -44.36 -12.26
CA LEU A 98 -24.59 -45.58 -13.00
C LEU A 98 -24.77 -45.51 -14.54
N GLY A 99 -23.92 -46.27 -15.25
CA GLY A 99 -24.07 -46.57 -16.69
C GLY A 99 -23.09 -47.62 -17.23
N SER A 100 -23.26 -48.87 -16.81
CA SER A 100 -23.12 -50.16 -17.54
C SER A 100 -22.12 -50.38 -18.71
N ARG A 101 -21.25 -51.39 -18.50
CA ARG A 101 -20.92 -52.55 -19.37
C ARG A 101 -19.74 -52.45 -20.38
N SER A 102 -18.63 -53.17 -20.14
CA SER A 102 -18.36 -54.53 -20.71
C SER A 102 -16.87 -54.97 -20.65
N GLN A 103 -16.64 -56.08 -19.94
CA GLN A 103 -15.71 -57.23 -20.13
C GLN A 103 -14.23 -57.11 -20.58
N ALA A 104 -13.36 -57.74 -19.77
CA ALA A 104 -12.39 -58.85 -20.04
C ALA A 104 -11.06 -58.60 -19.32
N GLU A 105 -10.68 -59.27 -18.22
CA GLU A 105 -10.12 -60.64 -18.00
C GLU A 105 -8.82 -60.48 -17.16
N PRO A 106 -8.36 -61.49 -16.40
CA PRO A 106 -7.64 -61.30 -15.14
C PRO A 106 -6.14 -61.57 -15.22
N GLY A 107 -5.37 -60.96 -14.29
CA GLY A 107 -3.97 -61.33 -14.08
C GLY A 107 -3.25 -60.49 -13.03
N ASN A 108 -2.71 -61.20 -12.04
CA ASN A 108 -1.47 -60.96 -11.28
C ASN A 108 -1.31 -59.66 -10.45
N GLU A 109 -1.36 -59.85 -9.13
CA GLU A 109 -0.87 -58.94 -8.09
C GLU A 109 0.66 -58.72 -8.13
N LEU A 110 1.07 -57.70 -7.34
CA LEU A 110 2.40 -57.39 -6.83
C LEU A 110 3.28 -56.48 -7.69
N GLY A 111 3.15 -55.17 -7.45
CA GLY A 111 4.23 -54.23 -7.73
C GLY A 111 3.84 -52.77 -7.69
N ARG A 112 4.31 -52.07 -6.66
CA ARG A 112 4.37 -50.60 -6.50
C ARG A 112 3.11 -49.94 -5.90
N LEU A 113 3.06 -49.90 -4.57
CA LEU A 113 2.64 -48.66 -3.88
C LEU A 113 3.58 -47.54 -4.34
N ARG A 114 3.24 -46.84 -5.43
CA ARG A 114 3.72 -45.47 -5.59
C ARG A 114 2.89 -44.63 -4.64
N LEU A 115 3.48 -44.25 -3.51
CA LEU A 115 3.07 -43.07 -2.77
C LEU A 115 3.04 -41.92 -3.79
N ARG A 116 1.85 -41.58 -4.30
CA ARG A 116 1.64 -40.33 -5.00
C ARG A 116 1.74 -39.26 -3.92
N SER A 117 2.95 -38.74 -3.71
CA SER A 117 3.11 -37.47 -3.02
C SER A 117 2.17 -36.47 -3.70
N PRO A 118 1.27 -35.80 -2.96
CA PRO A 118 0.43 -34.79 -3.57
C PRO A 118 1.37 -33.72 -4.13
N LYS A 119 1.32 -33.50 -5.46
CA LYS A 119 1.90 -32.31 -6.07
C LYS A 119 1.16 -31.11 -5.47
N VAL A 120 1.71 -30.55 -4.40
CA VAL A 120 1.32 -29.22 -3.94
C VAL A 120 1.74 -28.28 -5.06
N ASN A 121 0.78 -27.86 -5.88
CA ASN A 121 0.98 -26.80 -6.85
C ASN A 121 1.10 -25.50 -6.05
N VAL A 122 2.29 -25.22 -5.51
CA VAL A 122 2.61 -23.87 -5.04
C VAL A 122 2.70 -23.01 -6.30
N PRO A 123 1.86 -21.97 -6.46
CA PRO A 123 1.99 -21.07 -7.59
C PRO A 123 3.38 -20.43 -7.55
N LEU A 124 4.20 -20.65 -8.58
CA LEU A 124 5.47 -19.95 -8.73
C LEU A 124 5.18 -18.52 -9.22
N ALA A 125 5.91 -17.54 -8.67
CA ALA A 125 5.88 -16.18 -9.16
C ALA A 125 6.32 -16.14 -10.63
N SER A 126 5.73 -15.24 -11.42
CA SER A 126 6.26 -14.93 -12.75
C SER A 126 7.49 -14.01 -12.64
N ASP A 127 8.39 -14.07 -13.63
CA ASP A 127 9.55 -13.18 -13.71
C ASP A 127 9.13 -11.70 -13.66
N ALA A 128 7.99 -11.35 -14.27
CA ALA A 128 7.44 -10.00 -14.23
C ALA A 128 6.97 -9.60 -12.83
N SER A 129 6.29 -10.49 -12.10
CA SER A 129 5.88 -10.24 -10.71
C SER A 129 7.08 -10.09 -9.79
N GLN A 130 8.12 -10.90 -9.98
CA GLN A 130 9.35 -10.79 -9.21
C GLN A 130 10.10 -9.50 -9.52
N ALA A 131 10.25 -9.14 -10.80
CA ALA A 131 10.87 -7.88 -11.21
C ALA A 131 10.14 -6.65 -10.65
N TRP A 132 8.80 -6.72 -10.52
CA TRP A 132 8.04 -5.66 -9.85
C TRP A 132 8.41 -5.56 -8.36
N VAL A 133 8.47 -6.69 -7.65
CA VAL A 133 8.84 -6.72 -6.22
C VAL A 133 10.26 -6.18 -6.04
N ASP A 134 11.21 -6.62 -6.86
CA ASP A 134 12.60 -6.21 -6.79
C ASP A 134 12.76 -4.69 -7.00
N ALA A 135 12.00 -4.11 -7.93
CA ALA A 135 11.97 -2.67 -8.18
C ALA A 135 11.41 -1.87 -6.99
N VAL A 136 10.33 -2.35 -6.36
CA VAL A 136 9.78 -1.71 -5.15
C VAL A 136 10.75 -1.82 -3.97
N LEU A 137 11.31 -3.00 -3.74
CA LEU A 137 12.30 -3.21 -2.68
C LEU A 137 13.57 -2.40 -2.91
N GLN A 138 13.96 -2.17 -4.16
CA GLN A 138 15.03 -1.24 -4.49
C GLN A 138 14.69 0.19 -4.08
N ALA A 139 13.50 0.70 -4.42
CA ALA A 139 13.07 2.04 -4.00
C ALA A 139 13.04 2.18 -2.46
N VAL A 140 12.60 1.13 -1.75
CA VAL A 140 12.65 1.09 -0.27
C VAL A 140 14.09 1.19 0.23
N ARG A 141 15.04 0.45 -0.36
CA ARG A 141 16.47 0.55 0.02
C ARG A 141 17.04 1.94 -0.26
N GLU A 142 16.69 2.55 -1.40
CA GLU A 142 17.16 3.89 -1.77
C GLU A 142 16.68 4.96 -0.78
N TRP A 143 15.39 4.93 -0.38
CA TRP A 143 14.88 5.81 0.66
C TRP A 143 15.39 5.45 2.06
N GLY A 144 15.69 4.17 2.31
CA GLY A 144 16.24 3.64 3.55
C GLY A 144 17.61 4.23 3.93
N VAL A 145 18.30 4.87 2.99
CA VAL A 145 19.52 5.65 3.25
C VAL A 145 19.23 6.90 4.10
N TYR A 146 18.05 7.50 3.92
CA TYR A 146 17.70 8.81 4.50
C TYR A 146 16.72 8.73 5.67
N LEU A 147 15.94 7.65 5.75
CA LEU A 147 15.04 7.38 6.87
C LEU A 147 15.13 5.89 7.27
N PRO A 148 15.01 5.54 8.56
CA PRO A 148 14.97 4.14 8.97
C PRO A 148 13.68 3.46 8.47
N LEU A 149 13.81 2.55 7.51
CA LEU A 149 12.72 1.77 6.94
C LEU A 149 12.91 0.28 7.21
N GLN A 150 11.82 -0.44 7.44
CA GLN A 150 11.84 -1.88 7.65
C GLN A 150 10.77 -2.53 6.76
N VAL A 151 11.17 -3.51 5.95
CA VAL A 151 10.21 -4.36 5.23
C VAL A 151 9.63 -5.39 6.21
N VAL A 152 8.32 -5.55 6.21
CA VAL A 152 7.59 -6.51 7.05
C VAL A 152 6.79 -7.47 6.18
N ASP A 153 6.66 -8.71 6.63
CA ASP A 153 5.97 -9.78 5.89
C ASP A 153 4.46 -9.77 6.11
N GLU A 154 4.00 -9.22 7.24
CA GLU A 154 2.60 -9.19 7.63
C GLU A 154 1.94 -7.84 7.27
N LEU A 155 0.80 -7.91 6.58
CA LEU A 155 0.07 -6.73 6.11
C LEU A 155 -0.33 -5.79 7.26
N GLU A 156 -0.75 -6.36 8.39
CA GLU A 156 -1.24 -5.61 9.55
C GLU A 156 -0.14 -4.79 10.25
N GLU A 157 1.13 -5.15 10.02
CA GLU A 157 2.28 -4.43 10.56
C GLU A 157 2.70 -3.24 9.70
N GLY A 158 2.25 -3.16 8.44
CA GLY A 158 2.66 -2.12 7.49
C GLY A 158 2.08 -0.75 7.83
N ASP A 159 2.95 0.22 8.12
CA ASP A 159 2.59 1.64 8.15
C ASP A 159 2.37 2.18 6.73
N ILE A 160 3.16 1.68 5.78
CA ILE A 160 3.02 1.90 4.33
C ILE A 160 2.77 0.54 3.68
N VAL A 161 1.70 0.45 2.88
CA VAL A 161 1.31 -0.78 2.17
C VAL A 161 1.43 -0.54 0.67
N VAL A 162 2.23 -1.35 -0.02
CA VAL A 162 2.43 -1.26 -1.48
C VAL A 162 1.76 -2.42 -2.19
N TRP A 163 0.73 -2.12 -2.96
CA TRP A 163 -0.03 -3.08 -3.77
C TRP A 163 0.44 -3.09 -5.22
N ARG A 164 0.58 -4.30 -5.76
CA ARG A 164 0.79 -4.57 -7.19
C ARG A 164 -0.55 -4.53 -7.93
N SER A 165 -1.15 -3.35 -7.97
CA SER A 165 -2.44 -3.11 -8.63
C SER A 165 -2.50 -1.74 -9.27
N ARG A 166 -3.35 -1.59 -10.29
CA ARG A 166 -3.59 -0.28 -10.91
C ARG A 166 -4.34 0.63 -9.92
N PRO A 167 -3.99 1.92 -9.83
CA PRO A 167 -4.81 2.88 -9.10
C PRO A 167 -6.27 2.86 -9.58
N PRO A 168 -7.25 2.93 -8.66
CA PRO A 168 -8.65 2.90 -9.04
C PRO A 168 -9.03 4.16 -9.81
N LEU A 169 -9.84 3.99 -10.86
CA LEU A 169 -10.34 5.11 -11.66
C LEU A 169 -11.24 5.98 -10.79
N GLN A 170 -10.92 7.27 -10.69
CA GLN A 170 -11.74 8.23 -9.97
C GLN A 170 -12.83 8.77 -10.91
N VAL A 171 -14.08 8.58 -10.51
CA VAL A 171 -15.23 9.21 -11.16
C VAL A 171 -15.61 10.44 -10.33
N SER A 172 -15.47 11.63 -10.90
CA SER A 172 -15.97 12.87 -10.30
C SER A 172 -17.22 13.33 -11.03
N PHE A 173 -18.15 13.96 -10.31
CA PHE A 173 -19.32 14.58 -10.93
C PHE A 173 -19.07 16.09 -11.02
N ASN A 174 -18.96 16.61 -12.24
CA ASN A 174 -18.81 18.04 -12.45
C ASN A 174 -20.17 18.72 -12.33
N ARG A 175 -20.42 19.37 -11.18
CA ARG A 175 -21.70 20.05 -10.90
C ARG A 175 -22.01 21.20 -11.86
N ASN A 176 -21.01 21.76 -12.55
CA ASN A 176 -21.21 22.87 -13.49
C ASN A 176 -21.61 22.38 -14.88
N THR A 177 -21.14 21.20 -15.30
CA THR A 177 -21.44 20.63 -16.62
C THR A 177 -22.48 19.51 -16.57
N GLY A 178 -22.85 19.03 -15.38
CA GLY A 178 -23.79 17.92 -15.19
C GLY A 178 -23.24 16.56 -15.64
N GLN A 179 -21.94 16.44 -15.86
CA GLN A 179 -21.31 15.24 -16.42
C GLN A 179 -20.44 14.51 -15.40
N PHE A 180 -20.47 13.17 -15.48
CA PHE A 180 -19.47 12.33 -14.85
C PHE A 180 -18.16 12.41 -15.62
N GLN A 181 -17.09 12.85 -14.94
CA GLN A 181 -15.74 12.88 -15.47
C GLN A 181 -14.95 11.71 -14.88
N ILE A 182 -14.54 10.80 -15.74
CA ILE A 182 -13.66 9.69 -15.36
C ILE A 182 -12.21 10.17 -15.53
N SER A 183 -11.44 10.14 -14.46
CA SER A 183 -10.03 10.50 -14.49
C SER A 183 -9.23 9.50 -15.33
N ARG A 184 -8.19 9.98 -16.01
CA ARG A 184 -7.27 9.10 -16.75
C ARG A 184 -6.64 8.07 -15.81
N ALA A 185 -6.43 6.86 -16.31
CA ALA A 185 -5.70 5.83 -15.59
C ALA A 185 -4.30 6.34 -15.22
N ARG A 186 -3.94 6.22 -13.94
CA ARG A 186 -2.62 6.60 -13.42
C ARG A 186 -1.72 5.38 -13.36
N ALA A 187 -0.41 5.59 -13.53
CA ALA A 187 0.58 4.52 -13.40
C ALA A 187 0.78 4.13 -11.93
N ALA A 188 0.64 5.10 -11.02
CA ALA A 188 0.86 4.96 -9.61
C ALA A 188 0.00 5.98 -8.82
N GLU A 189 -0.26 5.68 -7.55
CA GLU A 189 -0.91 6.60 -6.63
C GLU A 189 -0.59 6.22 -5.17
N ALA A 190 -0.08 7.18 -4.41
CA ALA A 190 -0.07 7.16 -2.95
C ALA A 190 -1.34 7.81 -2.38
N ARG A 191 -1.84 7.24 -1.29
CA ARG A 191 -2.94 7.78 -0.47
C ARG A 191 -2.58 7.64 0.99
N TYR A 192 -3.06 8.56 1.81
CA TYR A 192 -2.97 8.43 3.25
C TYR A 192 -4.35 8.39 3.90
N GLU A 193 -4.41 7.71 5.03
CA GLU A 193 -5.56 7.69 5.92
C GLU A 193 -5.12 8.13 7.30
N LEU A 194 -5.94 8.95 7.95
CA LEU A 194 -5.73 9.37 9.32
C LEU A 194 -6.58 8.51 10.24
N TYR A 195 -6.03 8.09 11.38
CA TYR A 195 -6.75 7.30 12.37
C TYR A 195 -6.24 7.58 13.77
N ILE A 196 -7.04 7.27 14.78
CA ILE A 196 -6.66 7.38 16.18
C ILE A 196 -6.35 5.97 16.69
N ARG A 197 -5.13 5.75 17.19
CA ARG A 197 -4.75 4.48 17.82
C ARG A 197 -5.56 4.29 19.11
N PRO A 198 -5.74 3.04 19.61
CA PRO A 198 -6.37 2.80 20.92
C PRO A 198 -5.75 3.58 22.08
N SER A 199 -4.46 3.98 21.96
CA SER A 199 -3.75 4.84 22.91
C SER A 199 -4.16 6.34 22.85
N GLY A 200 -5.07 6.73 21.97
CA GLY A 200 -5.49 8.11 21.73
C GLY A 200 -4.54 8.91 20.82
N ILE A 201 -3.54 8.27 20.22
CA ILE A 201 -2.54 8.94 19.37
C ILE A 201 -3.07 9.10 17.94
N LEU A 202 -3.11 10.34 17.44
CA LEU A 202 -3.42 10.61 16.04
C LEU A 202 -2.27 10.12 15.16
N SER A 203 -2.57 9.20 14.26
CA SER A 203 -1.61 8.52 13.39
C SER A 203 -2.08 8.55 11.95
N HIS A 204 -1.19 8.17 11.04
CA HIS A 204 -1.53 7.94 9.65
C HIS A 204 -1.00 6.59 9.16
N ARG A 205 -1.51 6.14 8.03
CA ARG A 205 -0.99 5.03 7.24
C ARG A 205 -1.05 5.41 5.77
N PHE A 206 -0.22 4.78 4.96
CA PHE A 206 -0.23 4.98 3.52
C PHE A 206 -0.55 3.71 2.76
N THR A 207 -1.24 3.90 1.65
CA THR A 207 -1.46 2.88 0.63
C THR A 207 -0.90 3.39 -0.68
N ILE A 208 -0.05 2.59 -1.32
CA ILE A 208 0.52 2.86 -2.64
C ILE A 208 0.01 1.79 -3.59
N ASN A 209 -0.59 2.19 -4.71
CA ASN A 209 -0.96 1.29 -5.80
C ASN A 209 0.00 1.54 -6.97
N LEU A 210 0.77 0.53 -7.39
CA LEU A 210 1.66 0.62 -8.56
C LEU A 210 1.20 -0.35 -9.65
N ASN A 211 1.04 0.15 -10.87
CA ASN A 211 0.66 -0.65 -12.02
C ASN A 211 1.70 -1.76 -12.29
N PRO A 212 1.33 -3.05 -12.27
CA PRO A 212 2.26 -4.15 -12.50
C PRO A 212 2.83 -4.23 -13.92
N ASN A 213 2.14 -3.63 -14.89
CA ASN A 213 2.36 -3.92 -16.31
C ASN A 213 3.31 -2.92 -16.99
N ALA A 214 4.14 -2.23 -16.21
CA ALA A 214 5.13 -1.28 -16.71
C ALA A 214 6.52 -1.93 -16.76
N ALA A 215 7.45 -1.31 -17.49
CA ALA A 215 8.85 -1.76 -17.51
C ALA A 215 9.47 -1.63 -16.10
N PRO A 216 10.41 -2.51 -15.70
CA PRO A 216 11.02 -2.47 -14.36
C PRO A 216 11.59 -1.11 -13.96
N GLN A 217 12.26 -0.41 -14.88
CA GLN A 217 12.77 0.95 -14.61
C GLN A 217 11.64 1.96 -14.33
N SER A 218 10.51 1.85 -15.03
CA SER A 218 9.34 2.70 -14.77
C SER A 218 8.68 2.36 -13.45
N ILE A 219 8.61 1.06 -13.08
CA ILE A 219 8.11 0.64 -11.76
C ILE A 219 9.00 1.22 -10.65
N LEU A 220 10.32 1.08 -10.78
CA LEU A 220 11.28 1.63 -9.82
C LEU A 220 11.11 3.15 -9.67
N ALA A 221 11.00 3.87 -10.80
CA ALA A 221 10.78 5.32 -10.78
C ALA A 221 9.48 5.72 -10.08
N SER A 222 8.37 5.05 -10.40
CA SER A 222 7.09 5.28 -9.73
C SER A 222 7.14 4.91 -8.25
N ALA A 223 7.75 3.78 -7.88
CA ALA A 223 7.92 3.39 -6.50
C ALA A 223 8.73 4.43 -5.71
N ARG A 224 9.83 4.94 -6.29
CA ARG A 224 10.64 6.01 -5.71
C ARG A 224 9.80 7.28 -5.47
N HIS A 225 9.00 7.67 -6.46
CA HIS A 225 8.12 8.84 -6.37
C HIS A 225 7.06 8.69 -5.27
N GLU A 226 6.27 7.61 -5.32
CA GLU A 226 5.18 7.39 -4.37
C GLU A 226 5.68 7.16 -2.93
N LEU A 227 6.84 6.52 -2.76
CA LEU A 227 7.47 6.42 -1.43
C LEU A 227 7.90 7.81 -0.93
N GLY A 228 8.40 8.70 -1.79
CA GLY A 228 8.70 10.07 -1.42
C GLY A 228 7.47 10.80 -0.84
N HIS A 229 6.31 10.62 -1.48
CA HIS A 229 5.03 11.08 -0.95
C HIS A 229 4.69 10.44 0.41
N ALA A 230 4.79 9.11 0.52
CA ALA A 230 4.46 8.38 1.73
C ALA A 230 5.40 8.69 2.92
N LEU A 231 6.63 9.12 2.64
CA LEU A 231 7.61 9.51 3.67
C LEU A 231 7.48 10.97 4.10
N GLY A 232 6.68 11.77 3.39
CA GLY A 232 6.26 13.09 3.85
C GLY A 232 6.25 14.18 2.79
N ILE A 233 6.88 13.97 1.62
CA ILE A 233 6.91 14.96 0.52
C ILE A 233 5.57 14.98 -0.21
N TRP A 234 4.54 15.50 0.44
CA TRP A 234 3.17 15.57 -0.10
C TRP A 234 2.99 16.79 -1.02
N GLY A 235 3.78 16.80 -2.10
CA GLY A 235 3.88 17.85 -3.10
C GLY A 235 4.87 17.44 -4.18
N HIS A 236 5.10 18.29 -5.17
CA HIS A 236 5.96 17.96 -6.32
C HIS A 236 7.06 18.98 -6.52
N SER A 237 8.19 18.50 -7.04
CA SER A 237 9.21 19.37 -7.64
C SER A 237 8.77 19.82 -9.04
N GLN A 238 9.35 20.94 -9.47
CA GLN A 238 9.23 21.46 -10.84
C GLN A 238 10.42 21.05 -11.72
N LEU A 239 11.47 20.44 -11.15
CA LEU A 239 12.66 20.03 -11.90
C LEU A 239 12.61 18.54 -12.21
N GLU A 240 12.81 18.18 -13.47
CA GLU A 240 12.80 16.79 -13.96
C GLU A 240 13.95 15.92 -13.44
N THR A 241 14.93 16.54 -12.78
CA THR A 241 16.07 15.86 -12.14
C THR A 241 15.75 15.35 -10.74
N ASP A 242 14.56 15.61 -10.23
CA ASP A 242 14.15 15.23 -8.88
C ASP A 242 13.18 14.05 -8.91
N ALA A 243 13.29 13.16 -7.93
CA ALA A 243 12.42 11.98 -7.86
C ALA A 243 10.94 12.37 -7.75
N LEU A 244 10.65 13.53 -7.15
CA LEU A 244 9.30 14.04 -6.95
C LEU A 244 8.82 15.00 -8.06
N TYR A 245 9.43 14.96 -9.25
CA TYR A 245 8.89 15.64 -10.42
C TYR A 245 7.54 15.03 -10.85
N PHE A 246 6.54 15.88 -11.10
CA PHE A 246 5.14 15.45 -11.31
C PHE A 246 4.87 14.66 -12.61
N SER A 247 5.83 14.64 -13.54
CA SER A 247 5.65 14.06 -14.87
C SER A 247 6.65 12.93 -15.13
N GLN A 248 6.23 11.94 -15.92
CA GLN A 248 7.11 10.86 -16.33
C GLN A 248 8.14 11.36 -17.34
N VAL A 249 9.39 10.96 -17.12
CA VAL A 249 10.52 11.29 -17.98
C VAL A 249 11.19 10.03 -18.51
N ARG A 250 11.93 10.16 -19.63
CA ARG A 250 12.56 9.01 -20.30
C ARG A 250 13.61 8.31 -19.44
N ASN A 251 14.40 9.10 -18.72
CA ASN A 251 15.44 8.63 -17.81
C ASN A 251 15.08 9.10 -16.41
N PRO A 252 14.34 8.28 -15.63
CA PRO A 252 13.86 8.71 -14.32
C PRO A 252 15.03 9.03 -13.37
N PRO A 253 15.00 10.20 -12.71
CA PRO A 253 16.07 10.61 -11.82
C PRO A 253 16.11 9.75 -10.56
N LEU A 254 17.30 9.65 -9.96
CA LEU A 254 17.48 9.14 -8.60
C LEU A 254 16.88 10.12 -7.57
N ILE A 255 16.91 9.74 -6.29
CA ILE A 255 16.58 10.66 -5.21
C ILE A 255 17.64 11.77 -5.19
N SER A 256 17.22 13.00 -5.43
CA SER A 256 18.10 14.17 -5.53
C SER A 256 18.42 14.77 -4.16
N PRO A 257 19.50 15.55 -4.03
CA PRO A 257 19.74 16.36 -2.84
C PRO A 257 18.56 17.30 -2.51
N ARG A 258 17.85 17.82 -3.52
CA ARG A 258 16.69 18.69 -3.33
C ARG A 258 15.51 17.96 -2.69
N ASP A 259 15.31 16.69 -3.06
CA ASP A 259 14.29 15.83 -2.43
C ASP A 259 14.59 15.67 -0.93
N ILE A 260 15.86 15.41 -0.58
CA ILE A 260 16.26 15.21 0.82
C ILE A 260 16.26 16.50 1.63
N ASN A 261 16.68 17.62 1.04
CA ASN A 261 16.58 18.92 1.68
C ASN A 261 15.11 19.27 1.96
N THR A 262 14.22 18.99 1.01
CA THR A 262 12.77 19.18 1.18
C THR A 262 12.23 18.28 2.28
N LEU A 263 12.60 17.00 2.29
CA LEU A 263 12.23 16.05 3.35
C LEU A 263 12.71 16.55 4.72
N LYS A 264 13.97 16.99 4.85
CA LYS A 264 14.51 17.54 6.09
C LYS A 264 13.70 18.75 6.58
N ARG A 265 13.34 19.67 5.68
CA ARG A 265 12.47 20.83 6.01
C ARG A 265 11.11 20.40 6.53
N ILE A 266 10.50 19.36 5.94
CA ILE A 266 9.21 18.80 6.35
C ILE A 266 9.29 18.23 7.76
N TYR A 267 10.34 17.45 8.08
CA TYR A 267 10.53 16.86 9.41
C TYR A 267 10.89 17.88 10.49
N GLN A 268 11.27 19.11 10.12
CA GLN A 268 11.44 20.24 11.04
C GLN A 268 10.12 20.97 11.35
N GLN A 269 9.03 20.66 10.65
CA GLN A 269 7.75 21.34 10.84
C GLN A 269 6.92 20.72 11.97
N PRO A 270 6.06 21.51 12.62
CA PRO A 270 5.14 20.99 13.60
C PRO A 270 3.99 20.21 12.93
N THR A 271 3.49 19.18 13.61
CA THR A 271 2.40 18.30 13.19
C THR A 271 1.54 17.90 14.39
N ARG A 272 0.34 17.37 14.15
CA ARG A 272 -0.46 16.67 15.17
C ARG A 272 -0.24 15.16 15.16
N LEU A 273 0.39 14.63 14.11
CA LEU A 273 0.69 13.21 14.00
C LEU A 273 1.67 12.79 15.10
N GLY A 274 1.47 11.62 15.68
CA GLY A 274 2.32 11.10 16.77
C GLY A 274 2.00 11.65 18.15
N TRP A 275 1.02 12.54 18.28
CA TRP A 275 0.60 13.10 19.57
C TRP A 275 -0.76 12.55 20.00
N ARG A 276 -0.95 12.46 21.32
CA ARG A 276 -2.25 12.10 21.91
C ARG A 276 -3.24 13.26 21.70
N LEU A 277 -4.45 12.94 21.27
CA LEU A 277 -5.54 13.92 21.21
C LEU A 277 -6.09 14.17 22.62
N PRO A 278 -6.46 15.43 22.96
CA PRO A 278 -7.20 15.71 24.18
C PRO A 278 -8.51 14.91 24.20
N GLU A 279 -8.93 14.48 25.39
CA GLU A 279 -10.23 13.83 25.62
C GLU A 279 -11.40 14.81 25.44
#